data_AF-A0A7S2FG73-F1
#
_entry.id   AF-A0A7S2FG73-F1
#
_cell.length_a   1.000
_cell.length_b   1.000
_cell.length_c   1.000
_cell.angle_alpha   90.00
_cell.angle_beta   90.00
_cell.angle_gamma   90.00
#
_symmetry.space_group_name_H-M   'P 1'
#
loop_
_entity.id
_entity.type
_entity.pdbx_description
1 polymer ?
#
loop_
_entity_poly.entity_id
_entity_poly.type
_entity_poly.pdbx_seq_one_letter_code
_entity_poly.pdbx_strand_id
1 'polypeptide(L)'
;SSSTATSHVVSHASRRMTTALLVSWLVGSSAFSASSAPLHRSCARHGHHASLPIMFDNDTPLRGFLLNNAGVAEKFVETVVSQCDDEMIGDVNGLRTAQDAGLLHKIFKPVVALSIERALGSPSSNIVEFKTNRATAAARPSHEEVAVPSHLEFEPYHDIMKNLPLNTYKNKAPHTGSLISAKRIVGAEAPGEVCHIHINSGPTFKYIEGQSLGVIPPGVCPKSGKPNSVRLYSIASTRYGDDLDGNSVSLCVRRATYWDKELGKEDPAKKGVCSNFLCDAKPGQELTLTGPTGKVMLMPEATPDADLIMVATGTGIAPYRGFLRRLFVEQTPAKAAFTGLAWLVLGVPVTDSLLYPDDWAAIAKRNPDNFRITYAISREEKTTDGRKMYVQDRLPPAAAGPF
;
A
#
# COMPACT_ATOMS: atom_id res chain seq x y z
N SER A 1 20.51 -75.24 -8.64
CA SER A 1 20.09 -74.13 -7.75
C SER A 1 20.32 -72.82 -8.50
N SER A 2 19.36 -71.92 -8.77
CA SER A 2 18.12 -71.45 -8.08
C SER A 2 18.35 -70.21 -7.21
N SER A 3 17.44 -69.23 -7.31
CA SER A 3 17.57 -67.80 -6.97
C SER A 3 18.56 -67.06 -7.89
N THR A 4 18.24 -65.95 -8.56
CA THR A 4 17.03 -65.10 -8.60
C THR A 4 16.67 -64.36 -7.31
N ALA A 5 17.04 -63.07 -7.26
CA ALA A 5 16.49 -62.09 -6.33
C ALA A 5 16.41 -60.72 -7.03
N THR A 6 15.20 -60.24 -7.28
CA THR A 6 14.94 -58.92 -7.89
C THR A 6 14.92 -57.85 -6.79
N SER A 7 15.58 -56.71 -6.99
CA SER A 7 15.45 -55.54 -6.12
C SER A 7 14.85 -54.36 -6.89
N HIS A 8 13.77 -53.78 -6.36
CA HIS A 8 13.16 -52.58 -6.91
C HIS A 8 14.00 -51.34 -6.51
N VAL A 9 14.54 -50.63 -7.50
CA VAL A 9 15.09 -49.29 -7.28
C VAL A 9 13.92 -48.30 -7.21
N VAL A 10 13.52 -47.95 -5.99
CA VAL A 10 12.60 -46.83 -5.75
C VAL A 10 13.39 -45.53 -5.91
N SER A 11 13.11 -44.78 -6.97
CA SER A 11 13.73 -43.48 -7.23
C SER A 11 13.14 -42.39 -6.34
N HIS A 12 13.65 -42.27 -5.11
CA HIS A 12 13.47 -41.04 -4.35
C HIS A 12 14.23 -39.89 -5.03
N ALA A 13 13.51 -39.15 -5.87
CA ALA A 13 13.96 -37.90 -6.47
C ALA A 13 14.14 -36.84 -5.38
N SER A 14 15.36 -36.77 -4.83
CA SER A 14 15.75 -35.75 -3.87
C SER A 14 15.71 -34.37 -4.53
N ARG A 15 14.62 -33.62 -4.32
CA ARG A 15 14.54 -32.20 -4.69
C ARG A 15 15.61 -31.44 -3.91
N ARG A 16 16.61 -30.91 -4.61
CA ARG A 16 17.49 -29.88 -4.05
C ARG A 16 16.66 -28.61 -3.86
N MET A 17 16.24 -28.33 -2.63
CA MET A 17 15.57 -27.08 -2.29
C MET A 17 16.55 -25.91 -2.47
N THR A 18 16.37 -25.14 -3.53
CA THR A 18 17.08 -23.88 -3.76
C THR A 18 16.31 -22.76 -3.06
N THR A 19 16.37 -22.72 -1.72
CA THR A 19 15.60 -21.75 -0.92
C THR A 19 16.19 -20.34 -1.00
N ALA A 20 15.41 -19.37 -1.46
CA ALA A 20 15.79 -17.96 -1.43
C ALA A 20 15.20 -17.29 -0.17
N LEU A 21 16.06 -17.02 0.82
CA LEU A 21 15.68 -16.27 2.02
C LEU A 21 15.97 -14.77 1.83
N LEU A 22 14.92 -13.95 1.81
CA LEU A 22 15.02 -12.50 1.73
C LEU A 22 14.60 -11.86 3.06
N VAL A 23 15.42 -10.93 3.56
CA VAL A 23 15.26 -10.30 4.88
C VAL A 23 15.55 -8.80 4.79
N SER A 24 14.57 -7.98 5.18
CA SER A 24 14.68 -6.51 5.14
C SER A 24 14.76 -5.92 6.56
N TRP A 25 15.87 -5.26 6.88
CA TRP A 25 16.07 -4.54 8.15
C TRP A 25 16.28 -3.04 7.91
N LEU A 26 15.54 -2.19 8.63
CA LEU A 26 15.73 -0.74 8.65
C LEU A 26 16.62 -0.33 9.83
N VAL A 27 17.87 0.04 9.56
CA VAL A 27 18.83 0.50 10.57
C VAL A 27 18.61 2.00 10.86
N GLY A 28 18.27 2.32 12.12
CA GLY A 28 18.05 3.69 12.58
C GLY A 28 19.34 4.42 12.98
N SER A 29 19.36 5.75 12.84
CA SER A 29 20.53 6.60 13.16
C SER A 29 20.52 7.19 14.57
N SER A 30 21.71 7.49 15.09
CA SER A 30 22.00 7.89 16.47
C SER A 30 21.48 9.27 16.89
N ALA A 31 21.28 9.46 18.21
CA ALA A 31 20.92 10.73 18.85
C ALA A 31 22.13 11.44 19.48
N PHE A 32 22.03 12.76 19.71
CA PHE A 32 22.88 13.49 20.68
C PHE A 32 22.28 14.87 21.11
N SER A 33 22.66 15.29 22.32
CA SER A 33 22.35 16.51 23.11
C SER A 33 22.82 17.86 22.51
N ALA A 34 22.48 19.07 23.01
CA ALA A 34 21.40 19.58 23.91
C ALA A 34 21.40 21.15 23.99
N SER A 35 20.50 21.72 24.81
CA SER A 35 20.62 22.99 25.60
C SER A 35 20.01 24.33 25.12
N SER A 36 18.91 24.72 25.80
CA SER A 36 18.61 26.03 26.46
C SER A 36 18.59 27.41 25.72
N ALA A 37 17.37 27.90 25.42
CA ALA A 37 16.64 29.02 26.11
C ALA A 37 17.25 30.46 26.25
N PRO A 38 16.49 31.54 26.61
CA PRO A 38 15.02 31.78 26.64
C PRO A 38 14.56 33.19 26.06
N LEU A 39 13.28 33.57 26.33
CA LEU A 39 12.65 34.93 26.29
C LEU A 39 12.13 35.42 24.91
N HIS A 40 11.06 36.25 24.78
CA HIS A 40 10.17 36.91 25.78
C HIS A 40 8.69 36.99 25.31
N ARG A 41 7.76 37.40 26.20
CA ARG A 41 6.29 37.52 25.97
C ARG A 41 5.84 38.72 25.10
N SER A 42 4.69 38.59 24.42
CA SER A 42 3.60 39.59 24.45
C SER A 42 2.24 38.98 24.00
N CYS A 43 1.12 39.69 24.19
CA CYS A 43 -0.26 39.22 23.92
C CYS A 43 -1.22 40.39 23.61
N ALA A 44 -2.12 40.23 22.64
CA ALA A 44 -3.26 41.13 22.37
C ALA A 44 -4.41 40.40 21.63
N ARG A 45 -5.60 41.01 21.54
CA ARG A 45 -6.87 40.36 21.13
C ARG A 45 -7.49 40.93 19.85
N HIS A 46 -8.18 40.04 19.11
CA HIS A 46 -9.49 40.20 18.44
C HIS A 46 -9.75 41.40 17.50
N GLY A 47 -10.22 41.07 16.30
CA GLY A 47 -11.05 41.93 15.45
C GLY A 47 -12.05 41.06 14.68
N HIS A 48 -13.31 41.49 14.61
CA HIS A 48 -14.39 40.88 13.80
C HIS A 48 -14.84 41.86 12.69
N HIS A 49 -15.80 41.44 11.86
CA HIS A 49 -16.32 42.11 10.65
C HIS A 49 -15.43 41.99 9.40
N ALA A 50 -15.98 41.83 8.19
CA ALA A 50 -17.34 41.41 7.82
C ALA A 50 -17.32 40.76 6.42
N SER A 51 -18.35 39.95 6.13
CA SER A 51 -18.52 39.27 4.83
C SER A 51 -19.09 40.19 3.75
N LEU A 52 -18.61 40.01 2.53
CA LEU A 52 -19.20 40.49 1.27
C LEU A 52 -19.32 39.29 0.30
N PRO A 53 -20.25 39.32 -0.66
CA PRO A 53 -20.71 38.10 -1.34
C PRO A 53 -19.69 37.56 -2.34
N ILE A 54 -19.48 36.24 -2.30
CA ILE A 54 -18.81 35.48 -3.35
C ILE A 54 -19.82 35.26 -4.49
N MET A 55 -19.40 35.44 -5.74
CA MET A 55 -20.23 35.14 -6.92
C MET A 55 -20.32 33.62 -7.11
N PHE A 56 -21.46 33.12 -7.56
CA PHE A 56 -21.66 31.68 -7.79
C PHE A 56 -20.99 31.21 -9.08
N ASP A 57 -19.72 30.79 -8.99
CA ASP A 57 -19.09 29.97 -10.03
C ASP A 57 -19.73 28.55 -10.04
N ASN A 58 -19.96 28.02 -11.23
CA ASN A 58 -20.69 26.75 -11.43
C ASN A 58 -19.76 25.54 -11.66
N ASP A 59 -18.45 25.72 -11.46
CA ASP A 59 -17.40 24.93 -12.10
C ASP A 59 -17.01 23.65 -11.34
N THR A 60 -17.99 22.79 -11.05
CA THR A 60 -17.75 21.38 -10.74
C THR A 60 -18.77 20.46 -11.44
N PRO A 61 -18.34 19.39 -12.13
CA PRO A 61 -19.26 18.46 -12.80
C PRO A 61 -20.32 17.85 -11.86
N LEU A 62 -19.94 17.60 -10.60
CA LEU A 62 -20.84 17.10 -9.55
C LEU A 62 -21.95 18.11 -9.21
N ARG A 63 -21.61 19.40 -8.99
CA ARG A 63 -22.57 20.49 -8.76
C ARG A 63 -23.53 20.65 -9.94
N GLY A 64 -22.98 20.64 -11.16
CA GLY A 64 -23.75 20.69 -12.40
C GLY A 64 -24.74 19.53 -12.55
N PHE A 65 -24.32 18.29 -12.23
CA PHE A 65 -25.20 17.11 -12.23
C PHE A 65 -26.30 17.20 -11.16
N LEU A 66 -25.97 17.63 -9.94
CA LEU A 66 -26.95 17.74 -8.84
C LEU A 66 -28.06 18.74 -9.15
N LEU A 67 -27.71 19.89 -9.75
CA LEU A 67 -28.66 20.89 -10.22
C LEU A 67 -29.48 20.41 -11.43
N ASN A 68 -28.81 20.06 -12.52
CA ASN A 68 -29.45 19.93 -13.84
C ASN A 68 -30.01 18.53 -14.14
N ASN A 69 -29.48 17.48 -13.51
CA ASN A 69 -29.88 16.09 -13.75
C ASN A 69 -30.67 15.51 -12.57
N ALA A 70 -30.18 15.68 -11.34
CA ALA A 70 -30.86 15.18 -10.13
C ALA A 70 -31.97 16.11 -9.63
N GLY A 71 -32.05 17.36 -10.12
CA GLY A 71 -33.08 18.32 -9.73
C GLY A 71 -33.02 18.73 -8.25
N VAL A 72 -31.84 18.66 -7.63
CA VAL A 72 -31.64 19.11 -6.25
C VAL A 72 -31.78 20.63 -6.21
N ALA A 73 -32.80 21.13 -5.49
CA ALA A 73 -33.05 22.55 -5.38
C ALA A 73 -31.82 23.28 -4.79
N GLU A 74 -31.36 24.32 -5.47
CA GLU A 74 -30.12 25.09 -5.23
C GLU A 74 -29.75 25.28 -3.75
N LYS A 75 -30.72 25.72 -2.92
CA LYS A 75 -30.58 25.93 -1.47
C LYS A 75 -30.17 24.70 -0.64
N PHE A 76 -30.16 23.51 -1.23
CA PHE A 76 -29.70 22.25 -0.64
C PHE A 76 -28.45 21.68 -1.32
N VAL A 77 -28.03 22.20 -2.47
CA VAL A 77 -26.90 21.65 -3.24
C VAL A 77 -25.60 21.72 -2.44
N GLU A 78 -25.32 22.85 -1.77
CA GLU A 78 -24.13 22.97 -0.90
C GLU A 78 -24.13 21.94 0.25
N THR A 79 -25.32 21.63 0.80
CA THR A 79 -25.44 20.57 1.83
C THR A 79 -25.18 19.19 1.24
N VAL A 80 -25.68 18.90 0.04
CA VAL A 80 -25.47 17.62 -0.64
C VAL A 80 -24.02 17.46 -1.08
N VAL A 81 -23.37 18.52 -1.58
CA VAL A 81 -21.93 18.53 -1.91
C VAL A 81 -21.08 18.34 -0.65
N SER A 82 -21.37 19.03 0.46
CA SER A 82 -20.67 18.79 1.73
C SER A 82 -20.83 17.34 2.21
N GLN A 83 -22.00 16.73 2.05
CA GLN A 83 -22.20 15.31 2.36
C GLN A 83 -21.46 14.38 1.37
N CYS A 84 -21.29 14.77 0.11
CA CYS A 84 -20.42 14.07 -0.82
C CYS A 84 -18.95 14.15 -0.37
N ASP A 85 -18.47 15.33 0.04
CA ASP A 85 -17.09 15.53 0.49
C ASP A 85 -16.79 14.74 1.78
N ASP A 86 -17.70 14.75 2.76
CA ASP A 86 -17.61 13.97 4.01
C ASP A 86 -17.51 12.45 3.74
N GLU A 87 -18.24 11.95 2.73
CA GLU A 87 -18.24 10.54 2.29
C GLU A 87 -17.26 10.27 1.12
N MET A 88 -16.37 11.21 0.81
CA MET A 88 -15.32 11.12 -0.22
C MET A 88 -15.82 10.89 -1.68
N ILE A 89 -17.05 11.29 -1.99
CA ILE A 89 -17.68 11.22 -3.33
C ILE A 89 -17.29 12.45 -4.16
N GLY A 90 -16.14 12.39 -4.83
CA GLY A 90 -15.61 13.51 -5.62
C GLY A 90 -16.28 13.75 -6.99
N ASP A 91 -17.05 12.79 -7.52
CA ASP A 91 -17.66 12.91 -8.86
C ASP A 91 -18.97 12.10 -9.03
N VAL A 92 -19.54 12.14 -10.23
CA VAL A 92 -20.78 11.44 -10.60
C VAL A 92 -20.59 9.91 -10.66
N ASN A 93 -19.36 9.41 -10.87
CA ASN A 93 -19.06 7.98 -10.80
C ASN A 93 -18.98 7.47 -9.35
N GLY A 94 -18.55 8.32 -8.41
CA GLY A 94 -18.68 8.07 -6.98
C GLY A 94 -20.14 7.98 -6.54
N LEU A 95 -21.02 8.85 -7.05
CA LEU A 95 -22.48 8.73 -6.83
C LEU A 95 -23.05 7.42 -7.39
N ARG A 96 -22.58 6.96 -8.56
CA ARG A 96 -22.96 5.65 -9.12
C ARG A 96 -22.44 4.48 -8.28
N THR A 97 -21.20 4.55 -7.82
CA THR A 97 -20.63 3.56 -6.89
C THR A 97 -21.44 3.48 -5.58
N ALA A 98 -21.89 4.63 -5.07
CA ALA A 98 -22.78 4.70 -3.90
C ALA A 98 -24.21 4.20 -4.18
N GLN A 99 -24.70 4.28 -5.42
CA GLN A 99 -25.95 3.67 -5.88
C GLN A 99 -25.83 2.14 -5.85
N ASP A 100 -24.83 1.59 -6.54
CA ASP A 100 -24.62 0.15 -6.70
C ASP A 100 -24.32 -0.56 -5.35
N ALA A 101 -23.68 0.15 -4.41
CA ALA A 101 -23.46 -0.32 -3.04
C ALA A 101 -24.67 -0.14 -2.09
N GLY A 102 -25.78 0.45 -2.55
CA GLY A 102 -26.98 0.70 -1.73
C GLY A 102 -26.74 1.69 -0.58
N LEU A 103 -25.87 2.69 -0.80
CA LEU A 103 -25.46 3.67 0.21
C LEU A 103 -26.16 5.02 0.08
N LEU A 104 -26.73 5.37 -1.08
CA LEU A 104 -27.39 6.67 -1.30
C LEU A 104 -28.46 7.01 -0.24
N HIS A 105 -29.28 6.05 0.18
CA HIS A 105 -30.31 6.24 1.23
C HIS A 105 -29.77 6.28 2.67
N LYS A 106 -28.48 6.02 2.87
CA LYS A 106 -27.78 6.16 4.15
C LYS A 106 -27.06 7.52 4.24
N ILE A 107 -26.48 7.95 3.11
CA ILE A 107 -25.74 9.19 2.97
C ILE A 107 -26.71 10.38 2.83
N PHE A 108 -27.66 10.30 1.91
CA PHE A 108 -28.55 11.42 1.58
C PHE A 108 -29.95 11.21 2.17
N LYS A 109 -30.66 12.32 2.41
CA LYS A 109 -32.08 12.30 2.78
C LYS A 109 -32.89 11.59 1.68
N PRO A 110 -33.92 10.78 2.00
CA PRO A 110 -34.59 9.90 1.02
C PRO A 110 -35.07 10.59 -0.27
N VAL A 111 -35.54 11.84 -0.18
CA VAL A 111 -35.95 12.64 -1.36
C VAL A 111 -34.77 12.92 -2.29
N VAL A 112 -33.59 13.25 -1.74
CA VAL A 112 -32.36 13.51 -2.49
C VAL A 112 -31.80 12.21 -3.06
N ALA A 113 -31.78 11.13 -2.27
CA ALA A 113 -31.35 9.80 -2.72
C ALA A 113 -32.16 9.33 -3.94
N LEU A 114 -33.49 9.37 -3.87
CA LEU A 114 -34.39 9.04 -4.99
C LEU A 114 -34.20 9.95 -6.21
N SER A 115 -33.85 11.23 -6.00
CA SER A 115 -33.54 12.18 -7.08
C SER A 115 -32.24 11.80 -7.82
N ILE A 116 -31.19 11.47 -7.06
CA ILE A 116 -29.90 11.02 -7.60
C ILE A 116 -30.05 9.67 -8.32
N GLU A 117 -30.74 8.69 -7.73
CA GLU A 117 -31.01 7.39 -8.36
C GLU A 117 -31.73 7.51 -9.70
N ARG A 118 -32.76 8.38 -9.79
CA ARG A 118 -33.47 8.65 -11.04
C ARG A 118 -32.58 9.29 -12.10
N ALA A 119 -31.66 10.18 -11.71
CA ALA A 119 -30.73 10.84 -12.63
C ALA A 119 -29.57 9.94 -13.09
N LEU A 120 -29.20 8.94 -12.28
CA LEU A 120 -28.20 7.94 -12.65
C LEU A 120 -28.77 6.83 -13.55
N GLY A 121 -30.08 6.62 -13.52
CA GLY A 121 -30.82 5.64 -14.33
C GLY A 121 -31.16 4.36 -13.57
N SER A 122 -32.05 3.54 -14.14
CA SER A 122 -32.39 2.22 -13.58
C SER A 122 -31.29 1.19 -13.85
N PRO A 123 -30.91 0.35 -12.87
CA PRO A 123 -30.14 -0.85 -13.14
C PRO A 123 -30.98 -1.84 -13.98
N SER A 124 -30.32 -2.61 -14.85
CA SER A 124 -30.97 -3.65 -15.64
C SER A 124 -31.48 -4.78 -14.73
N SER A 125 -32.76 -5.12 -14.87
CA SER A 125 -33.52 -5.98 -13.95
C SER A 125 -33.18 -7.48 -14.11
N ASN A 126 -33.44 -8.39 -13.15
CA ASN A 126 -34.57 -8.48 -12.21
C ASN A 126 -34.22 -9.04 -10.81
N ILE A 127 -35.22 -9.01 -9.92
CA ILE A 127 -35.30 -9.48 -8.50
C ILE A 127 -36.53 -10.42 -8.36
N VAL A 128 -36.82 -11.18 -7.29
CA VAL A 128 -36.40 -11.14 -5.85
C VAL A 128 -35.82 -12.52 -5.42
N GLU A 129 -35.86 -13.13 -4.21
CA GLU A 129 -36.53 -12.98 -2.90
C GLU A 129 -35.54 -13.29 -1.75
N PHE A 130 -35.88 -12.90 -0.51
CA PHE A 130 -35.11 -13.18 0.71
C PHE A 130 -35.75 -14.26 1.58
N LYS A 131 -35.00 -15.29 2.00
CA LYS A 131 -35.24 -16.02 3.26
C LYS A 131 -33.95 -16.20 4.06
N THR A 132 -34.03 -15.90 5.36
CA THR A 132 -32.91 -15.89 6.29
C THR A 132 -32.46 -17.29 6.68
N ASN A 133 -31.18 -17.60 6.49
CA ASN A 133 -30.46 -18.63 7.24
C ASN A 133 -28.95 -18.30 7.28
N ARG A 134 -28.27 -18.68 8.37
CA ARG A 134 -26.81 -18.53 8.50
C ARG A 134 -26.09 -19.60 7.67
N ALA A 135 -25.62 -19.24 6.48
CA ALA A 135 -24.54 -19.97 5.80
C ALA A 135 -23.84 -19.09 4.75
N THR A 136 -22.52 -19.29 4.60
CA THR A 136 -21.71 -19.03 3.39
C THR A 136 -22.16 -17.90 2.45
N ALA A 137 -21.59 -16.71 2.63
CA ALA A 137 -21.51 -15.73 1.56
C ALA A 137 -20.60 -16.28 0.44
N ALA A 138 -21.19 -16.87 -0.59
CA ALA A 138 -20.47 -17.35 -1.75
C ALA A 138 -19.93 -16.14 -2.55
N ALA A 139 -18.64 -15.87 -2.43
CA ALA A 139 -17.97 -14.90 -3.28
C ALA A 139 -18.15 -15.31 -4.75
N ARG A 140 -18.63 -14.39 -5.60
CA ARG A 140 -18.56 -14.58 -7.05
C ARG A 140 -17.07 -14.70 -7.43
N PRO A 141 -16.65 -15.79 -8.10
CA PRO A 141 -15.27 -15.94 -8.52
C PRO A 141 -15.02 -15.09 -9.77
N SER A 142 -14.48 -13.88 -9.58
CA SER A 142 -13.87 -13.15 -10.68
C SER A 142 -12.59 -13.87 -11.11
N HIS A 143 -12.73 -14.81 -12.04
CA HIS A 143 -11.65 -15.35 -12.88
C HIS A 143 -11.14 -14.32 -13.92
N GLU A 144 -11.39 -13.04 -13.66
CA GLU A 144 -10.94 -11.92 -14.48
C GLU A 144 -9.47 -11.67 -14.13
N GLU A 145 -8.59 -12.35 -14.86
CA GLU A 145 -7.15 -12.26 -14.65
C GLU A 145 -6.67 -10.84 -14.96
N VAL A 146 -5.92 -10.23 -14.04
CA VAL A 146 -5.53 -8.81 -14.15
C VAL A 146 -4.51 -8.63 -15.27
N ALA A 147 -4.98 -8.21 -16.45
CA ALA A 147 -4.14 -7.96 -17.62
C ALA A 147 -3.15 -6.80 -17.37
N VAL A 148 -1.95 -6.90 -17.97
CA VAL A 148 -0.87 -5.92 -17.80
C VAL A 148 -0.16 -5.60 -19.13
N PRO A 149 0.41 -4.38 -19.30
CA PRO A 149 1.09 -4.00 -20.54
C PRO A 149 2.40 -4.78 -20.77
N SER A 150 2.41 -5.62 -21.82
CA SER A 150 3.58 -6.44 -22.20
C SER A 150 4.84 -5.63 -22.54
N HIS A 151 4.70 -4.36 -22.96
CA HIS A 151 5.82 -3.47 -23.27
C HIS A 151 6.67 -3.06 -22.04
N LEU A 152 6.26 -3.46 -20.84
CA LEU A 152 6.97 -3.23 -19.57
C LEU A 152 7.68 -4.50 -19.06
N GLU A 153 7.65 -5.58 -19.83
CA GLU A 153 8.43 -6.79 -19.57
C GLU A 153 9.76 -6.82 -20.31
N PHE A 154 10.66 -7.69 -19.84
CA PHE A 154 11.92 -8.00 -20.49
C PHE A 154 11.76 -9.21 -21.41
N GLU A 155 12.66 -9.37 -22.38
CA GLU A 155 12.73 -10.57 -23.22
C GLU A 155 14.14 -11.18 -23.16
N PRO A 156 14.33 -12.36 -22.55
CA PRO A 156 13.34 -13.10 -21.75
C PRO A 156 13.03 -12.40 -20.41
N TYR A 157 11.83 -12.63 -19.87
CA TYR A 157 11.28 -11.90 -18.71
C TYR A 157 12.20 -11.89 -17.48
N HIS A 158 12.95 -12.97 -17.26
CA HIS A 158 13.85 -13.14 -16.12
C HIS A 158 15.22 -12.44 -16.28
N ASP A 159 15.58 -11.94 -17.47
CA ASP A 159 16.86 -11.27 -17.74
C ASP A 159 16.79 -9.77 -17.41
N ILE A 160 16.27 -9.48 -16.21
CA ILE A 160 16.08 -8.14 -15.65
C ILE A 160 17.38 -7.34 -15.54
N MET A 161 18.54 -8.01 -15.59
CA MET A 161 19.85 -7.41 -15.32
C MET A 161 20.44 -6.64 -16.52
N LYS A 162 20.07 -6.97 -17.76
CA LYS A 162 20.53 -6.25 -18.96
C LYS A 162 20.04 -4.81 -19.01
N ASN A 163 18.74 -4.61 -18.75
CA ASN A 163 18.04 -3.33 -18.89
C ASN A 163 17.52 -2.77 -17.56
N LEU A 164 18.13 -3.17 -16.44
CA LEU A 164 17.71 -2.79 -15.08
C LEU A 164 17.71 -1.24 -14.89
N PRO A 165 16.56 -0.61 -14.62
CA PRO A 165 16.52 0.81 -14.25
C PRO A 165 17.30 1.02 -12.94
N LEU A 166 18.31 1.90 -12.94
CA LEU A 166 19.16 2.09 -11.77
C LEU A 166 19.78 3.49 -11.72
N ASN A 167 19.41 4.25 -10.69
CA ASN A 167 19.82 5.64 -10.46
C ASN A 167 19.56 6.54 -11.68
N THR A 168 18.47 6.27 -12.42
CA THR A 168 17.98 7.02 -13.57
C THR A 168 17.84 8.50 -13.23
N TYR A 169 17.22 8.78 -12.09
CA TYR A 169 17.08 10.11 -11.51
C TYR A 169 17.96 10.25 -10.27
N LYS A 170 18.67 11.37 -10.15
CA LYS A 170 19.75 11.59 -9.17
C LYS A 170 19.46 12.81 -8.33
N ASN A 171 20.05 12.95 -7.14
CA ASN A 171 19.77 14.10 -6.26
C ASN A 171 20.05 15.50 -6.86
N LYS A 172 20.81 15.58 -7.97
CA LYS A 172 21.06 16.82 -8.74
C LYS A 172 20.12 17.02 -9.95
N ALA A 173 19.41 15.97 -10.35
CA ALA A 173 18.45 15.92 -11.44
C ALA A 173 17.35 14.91 -11.06
N PRO A 174 16.48 15.27 -10.09
CA PRO A 174 15.38 14.43 -9.65
C PRO A 174 14.27 14.39 -10.71
N HIS A 175 13.33 13.48 -10.54
CA HIS A 175 12.06 13.46 -11.28
C HIS A 175 10.98 14.18 -10.48
N THR A 176 10.03 14.82 -11.16
CA THR A 176 8.80 15.33 -10.52
C THR A 176 7.68 14.34 -10.77
N GLY A 177 7.15 13.76 -9.70
CA GLY A 177 5.85 13.08 -9.71
C GLY A 177 4.80 13.90 -8.97
N SER A 178 3.54 13.45 -8.96
CA SER A 178 2.47 14.04 -8.16
C SER A 178 1.75 12.98 -7.34
N LEU A 179 1.30 13.33 -6.14
CA LEU A 179 0.52 12.41 -5.30
C LEU A 179 -0.84 12.13 -5.95
N ILE A 180 -1.21 10.86 -6.08
CA ILE A 180 -2.60 10.46 -6.38
C ILE A 180 -3.37 10.35 -5.06
N SER A 181 -2.86 9.58 -4.09
CA SER A 181 -3.45 9.53 -2.74
C SER A 181 -2.45 9.13 -1.65
N ALA A 182 -2.73 9.58 -0.42
CA ALA A 182 -2.09 9.10 0.81
C ALA A 182 -3.20 8.58 1.73
N LYS A 183 -3.30 7.26 1.90
CA LYS A 183 -4.39 6.60 2.64
C LYS A 183 -3.83 5.82 3.84
N ARG A 184 -4.38 6.02 5.04
CA ARG A 184 -4.08 5.18 6.21
C ARG A 184 -4.49 3.73 5.93
N ILE A 185 -3.62 2.77 6.20
CA ILE A 185 -3.83 1.33 5.98
C ILE A 185 -3.66 0.50 7.26
N VAL A 186 -3.97 1.11 8.41
CA VAL A 186 -3.95 0.48 9.73
C VAL A 186 -5.15 0.96 10.56
N GLY A 187 -5.74 0.06 11.34
CA GLY A 187 -6.89 0.32 12.21
C GLY A 187 -6.59 1.31 13.33
N ALA A 188 -7.60 1.62 14.15
CA ALA A 188 -7.54 2.64 15.20
C ALA A 188 -6.47 2.32 16.27
N GLU A 189 -6.38 1.06 16.69
CA GLU A 189 -5.52 0.60 17.79
C GLU A 189 -4.05 0.41 17.39
N ALA A 190 -3.72 0.67 16.12
CA ALA A 190 -2.35 0.62 15.64
C ALA A 190 -1.49 1.71 16.32
N PRO A 191 -0.34 1.37 16.94
CA PRO A 191 0.46 2.27 17.77
C PRO A 191 1.33 3.26 16.99
N GLY A 192 0.85 3.70 15.82
CA GLY A 192 1.55 4.56 14.87
C GLY A 192 0.98 4.38 13.46
N GLU A 193 0.75 5.49 12.77
CA GLU A 193 0.13 5.46 11.45
C GLU A 193 1.08 4.89 10.37
N VAL A 194 0.54 4.00 9.54
CA VAL A 194 1.13 3.58 8.26
C VAL A 194 0.17 3.98 7.15
N CYS A 195 0.69 4.69 6.16
CA CYS A 195 -0.03 5.05 4.95
C CYS A 195 0.48 4.29 3.73
N HIS A 196 -0.45 3.91 2.87
CA HIS A 196 -0.17 3.64 1.47
C HIS A 196 -0.10 4.98 0.73
N ILE A 197 1.03 5.24 0.07
CA ILE A 197 1.31 6.47 -0.66
C ILE A 197 1.38 6.12 -2.13
N HIS A 198 0.38 6.55 -2.90
CA HIS A 198 0.20 6.23 -4.32
C HIS A 198 0.50 7.47 -5.15
N ILE A 199 1.46 7.36 -6.07
CA ILE A 199 2.12 8.49 -6.74
C ILE A 199 2.04 8.29 -8.26
N ASN A 200 1.59 9.31 -8.98
CA ASN A 200 1.80 9.40 -10.42
C ASN A 200 3.27 9.79 -10.65
N SER A 201 4.03 8.85 -11.21
CA SER A 201 5.44 9.03 -11.58
C SER A 201 5.65 9.21 -13.08
N GLY A 202 4.58 9.23 -13.88
CA GLY A 202 4.62 9.36 -15.33
C GLY A 202 5.31 8.21 -16.08
N PRO A 203 5.28 8.25 -17.42
CA PRO A 203 5.77 7.15 -18.26
C PRO A 203 7.30 6.96 -18.25
N THR A 204 8.06 7.88 -17.68
CA THR A 204 9.53 7.84 -17.71
C THR A 204 10.16 7.22 -16.46
N PHE A 205 9.46 7.16 -15.33
CA PHE A 205 9.99 6.59 -14.09
C PHE A 205 9.75 5.06 -14.06
N LYS A 206 10.56 4.31 -14.80
CA LYS A 206 10.51 2.84 -14.77
C LYS A 206 11.36 2.26 -13.64
N TYR A 207 10.87 1.17 -13.05
CA TYR A 207 11.45 0.41 -11.94
C TYR A 207 10.98 -1.04 -12.03
N ILE A 208 11.57 -1.92 -11.21
CA ILE A 208 11.08 -3.29 -11.02
C ILE A 208 10.88 -3.62 -9.53
N GLU A 209 10.23 -4.74 -9.27
CA GLU A 209 9.88 -5.23 -7.94
C GLU A 209 11.13 -5.39 -7.06
N GLY A 210 11.00 -5.02 -5.78
CA GLY A 210 12.11 -5.07 -4.83
C GLY A 210 13.05 -3.86 -4.85
N GLN A 211 12.95 -2.97 -5.84
CA GLN A 211 13.70 -1.72 -5.83
C GLN A 211 13.15 -0.71 -4.81
N SER A 212 13.95 0.31 -4.53
CA SER A 212 13.60 1.46 -3.70
C SER A 212 13.58 2.76 -4.51
N LEU A 213 12.65 3.64 -4.18
CA LEU A 213 12.58 5.01 -4.66
C LEU A 213 13.08 5.95 -3.55
N GLY A 214 13.74 7.05 -3.93
CA GLY A 214 14.15 8.09 -2.99
C GLY A 214 13.26 9.33 -3.09
N VAL A 215 12.73 9.81 -1.96
CA VAL A 215 11.99 11.09 -1.88
C VAL A 215 12.89 12.16 -1.26
N ILE A 216 12.93 13.34 -1.87
CA ILE A 216 13.51 14.56 -1.31
C ILE A 216 12.35 15.42 -0.79
N PRO A 217 12.12 15.52 0.53
CA PRO A 217 11.04 16.35 1.06
C PRO A 217 11.41 17.85 0.94
N PRO A 218 10.43 18.76 0.86
CA PRO A 218 10.66 20.18 0.70
C PRO A 218 11.41 20.81 1.89
N GLY A 219 11.92 22.03 1.66
CA GLY A 219 12.62 22.83 2.67
C GLY A 219 14.06 22.40 2.95
N VAL A 220 14.64 23.02 3.98
CA VAL A 220 16.04 22.87 4.39
C VAL A 220 16.18 22.09 5.69
N CYS A 221 17.34 21.45 5.89
CA CYS A 221 17.72 20.80 7.13
C CYS A 221 18.18 21.87 8.16
N PRO A 222 17.52 22.02 9.32
CA PRO A 222 17.88 23.05 10.31
C PRO A 222 19.32 22.96 10.84
N LYS A 223 19.93 21.76 10.80
CA LYS A 223 21.31 21.53 11.25
C LYS A 223 22.39 21.94 10.24
N SER A 224 22.05 22.20 8.98
CA SER A 224 23.05 22.44 7.93
C SER A 224 22.71 23.56 6.94
N GLY A 225 21.49 24.11 6.98
CA GLY A 225 21.01 25.14 6.05
C GLY A 225 20.84 24.68 4.59
N LYS A 226 21.21 23.43 4.28
CA LYS A 226 21.12 22.85 2.93
C LYS A 226 19.74 22.22 2.70
N PRO A 227 19.29 22.05 1.45
CA PRO A 227 18.08 21.29 1.12
C PRO A 227 18.06 19.93 1.82
N ASN A 228 16.87 19.45 2.17
CA ASN A 228 16.71 18.17 2.85
C ASN A 228 17.31 17.01 2.04
N SER A 229 17.94 16.05 2.74
CA SER A 229 18.48 14.85 2.09
C SER A 229 17.40 13.89 1.63
N VAL A 230 17.71 13.12 0.59
CA VAL A 230 16.88 12.00 0.10
C VAL A 230 16.65 10.95 1.20
N ARG A 231 15.42 10.44 1.30
CA ARG A 231 15.06 9.27 2.11
C ARG A 231 14.59 8.17 1.17
N LEU A 232 15.16 6.97 1.30
CA LEU A 232 14.77 5.80 0.51
C LEU A 232 13.56 5.10 1.12
N TYR A 233 12.66 4.66 0.26
CA TYR A 233 11.48 3.85 0.57
C TYR A 233 11.42 2.68 -0.41
N SER A 234 11.28 1.46 0.10
CA SER A 234 11.01 0.29 -0.74
C SER A 234 9.68 0.46 -1.48
N ILE A 235 9.67 0.15 -2.77
CA ILE A 235 8.47 0.23 -3.60
C ILE A 235 7.51 -0.91 -3.22
N ALA A 236 6.22 -0.60 -3.19
CA ALA A 236 5.13 -1.47 -2.78
C ALA A 236 4.18 -1.89 -3.92
N SER A 237 4.38 -1.36 -5.12
CA SER A 237 3.71 -1.73 -6.38
C SER A 237 4.59 -2.64 -7.24
N THR A 238 4.00 -3.24 -8.27
CA THR A 238 4.71 -3.91 -9.37
C THR A 238 5.20 -2.91 -10.41
N ARG A 239 6.00 -3.34 -11.40
CA ARG A 239 6.52 -2.52 -12.51
C ARG A 239 5.44 -1.81 -13.35
N TYR A 240 4.18 -2.21 -13.18
CA TYR A 240 2.99 -1.61 -13.80
C TYR A 240 2.32 -0.54 -12.92
N GLY A 241 2.83 -0.27 -11.72
CA GLY A 241 2.14 0.58 -10.75
C GLY A 241 0.88 -0.08 -10.16
N ASP A 242 0.17 0.65 -9.31
CA ASP A 242 -1.10 0.14 -8.77
C ASP A 242 -2.28 0.33 -9.75
N ASP A 243 -2.14 1.22 -10.74
CA ASP A 243 -3.12 1.49 -11.82
C ASP A 243 -2.88 0.64 -13.09
N LEU A 244 -1.88 -0.25 -13.06
CA LEU A 244 -1.53 -1.22 -14.12
C LEU A 244 -1.03 -0.62 -15.44
N ASP A 245 -0.86 0.70 -15.56
CA ASP A 245 -0.42 1.39 -16.78
C ASP A 245 1.11 1.60 -16.88
N GLY A 246 1.85 1.34 -15.79
CA GLY A 246 3.28 1.60 -15.66
C GLY A 246 3.66 3.07 -15.47
N ASN A 247 2.71 3.94 -15.13
CA ASN A 247 2.95 5.36 -14.86
C ASN A 247 2.96 5.68 -13.36
N SER A 248 2.43 4.81 -12.49
CA SER A 248 2.41 5.03 -11.04
C SER A 248 3.41 4.20 -10.24
N VAL A 249 3.66 4.64 -9.01
CA VAL A 249 4.48 3.96 -8.00
C VAL A 249 3.84 4.11 -6.62
N SER A 250 3.78 3.01 -5.87
CA SER A 250 3.22 3.00 -4.51
C SER A 250 4.31 2.75 -3.46
N LEU A 251 4.19 3.38 -2.29
CA LEU A 251 5.08 3.20 -1.14
C LEU A 251 4.29 2.82 0.12
N CYS A 252 4.92 2.07 1.03
CA CYS A 252 4.37 1.78 2.35
C CYS A 252 5.13 2.59 3.41
N VAL A 253 4.53 3.67 3.92
CA VAL A 253 5.20 4.70 4.73
C VAL A 253 4.63 4.75 6.14
N ARG A 254 5.43 4.39 7.15
CA ARG A 254 5.10 4.63 8.56
C ARG A 254 5.48 6.06 8.94
N ARG A 255 4.58 6.81 9.58
CA ARG A 255 4.94 8.08 10.22
C ARG A 255 6.03 7.86 11.25
N ALA A 256 6.99 8.77 11.28
CA ALA A 256 7.97 8.84 12.35
C ALA A 256 7.58 10.00 13.28
N THR A 257 6.85 9.70 14.35
CA THR A 257 6.69 10.62 15.48
C THR A 257 7.78 10.33 16.51
N TYR A 258 7.95 11.23 17.49
CA TYR A 258 8.87 11.06 18.59
C TYR A 258 8.13 11.27 19.89
N TRP A 259 8.08 10.22 20.73
CA TRP A 259 7.56 10.32 22.08
C TRP A 259 8.64 10.83 23.03
N ASP A 260 8.42 12.00 23.61
CA ASP A 260 9.33 12.60 24.57
C ASP A 260 8.99 12.13 26.00
N LYS A 261 10.01 11.57 26.68
CA LYS A 261 9.86 11.00 28.02
C LYS A 261 9.75 12.05 29.12
N GLU A 262 10.29 13.25 28.91
CA GLU A 262 10.28 14.33 29.90
C GLU A 262 9.00 15.15 29.78
N LEU A 263 8.52 15.38 28.54
CA LEU A 263 7.25 16.05 28.28
C LEU A 263 6.02 15.13 28.44
N GLY A 264 6.22 13.81 28.49
CA GLY A 264 5.15 12.81 28.64
C GLY A 264 4.18 12.73 27.45
N LYS A 265 4.63 13.13 26.25
CA LYS A 265 3.80 13.26 25.03
C LYS A 265 4.66 13.26 23.77
N GLU A 266 4.04 13.27 22.59
CA GLU A 266 4.77 13.50 21.35
C GLU A 266 5.36 14.92 21.25
N ASP A 267 6.56 15.02 20.66
CA ASP A 267 7.21 16.29 20.30
C ASP A 267 7.18 16.49 18.77
N PRO A 268 6.31 17.39 18.26
CA PRO A 268 6.23 17.69 16.82
C PRO A 268 7.52 18.24 16.22
N ALA A 269 8.41 18.86 17.01
CA ALA A 269 9.69 19.38 16.52
C ALA A 269 10.72 18.26 16.25
N LYS A 270 10.52 17.07 16.85
CA LYS A 270 11.36 15.88 16.66
C LYS A 270 10.76 14.89 15.64
N LYS A 271 9.64 15.21 14.97
CA LYS A 271 9.00 14.33 13.97
C LYS A 271 9.86 14.15 12.71
N GLY A 272 9.85 12.96 12.13
CA GLY A 272 10.60 12.64 10.92
C GLY A 272 10.02 13.35 9.69
N VAL A 273 10.78 14.29 9.13
CA VAL A 273 10.35 15.19 8.05
C VAL A 273 9.71 14.47 6.87
N CYS A 274 10.40 13.49 6.28
CA CYS A 274 9.97 12.89 5.00
C CYS A 274 8.75 11.97 5.13
N SER A 275 8.63 11.17 6.19
CA SER A 275 7.47 10.28 6.34
C SER A 275 6.22 11.05 6.75
N ASN A 276 6.36 12.11 7.57
CA ASN A 276 5.22 12.99 7.83
C ASN A 276 4.81 13.76 6.57
N PHE A 277 5.76 14.32 5.81
CA PHE A 277 5.49 14.98 4.53
C PHE A 277 4.66 14.09 3.58
N LEU A 278 5.06 12.84 3.38
CA LEU A 278 4.32 11.91 2.51
C LEU A 278 2.94 11.54 3.05
N CYS A 279 2.80 11.31 4.36
CA CYS A 279 1.51 11.00 5.00
C CYS A 279 0.58 12.22 5.15
N ASP A 280 1.12 13.44 5.16
CA ASP A 280 0.37 14.71 5.24
C ASP A 280 -0.06 15.21 3.84
N ALA A 281 0.60 14.74 2.78
CA ALA A 281 0.44 15.24 1.41
C ALA A 281 -0.98 15.07 0.84
N LYS A 282 -1.34 15.94 -0.11
CA LYS A 282 -2.67 15.99 -0.74
C LYS A 282 -2.62 15.63 -2.23
N PRO A 283 -3.72 15.10 -2.82
CA PRO A 283 -3.77 14.80 -4.24
C PRO A 283 -3.33 15.98 -5.12
N GLY A 284 -2.61 15.70 -6.20
CA GLY A 284 -2.00 16.71 -7.08
C GLY A 284 -0.71 17.35 -6.56
N GLN A 285 -0.34 17.16 -5.27
CA GLN A 285 0.88 17.75 -4.72
C GLN A 285 2.14 17.16 -5.35
N GLU A 286 3.06 18.02 -5.79
CA GLU A 286 4.34 17.61 -6.37
C GLU A 286 5.26 16.91 -5.36
N LEU A 287 5.94 15.86 -5.82
CA LEU A 287 6.89 15.06 -5.07
C LEU A 287 8.21 14.96 -5.84
N THR A 288 9.32 15.29 -5.18
CA THR A 288 10.67 15.22 -5.75
C THR A 288 11.24 13.81 -5.59
N LEU A 289 11.27 13.04 -6.68
CA LEU A 289 11.61 11.61 -6.72
C LEU A 289 13.03 11.38 -7.27
N THR A 290 13.65 10.27 -6.86
CA THR A 290 15.00 9.84 -7.28
C THR A 290 15.10 8.32 -7.31
N GLY A 291 16.10 7.80 -8.01
CA GLY A 291 16.26 6.37 -8.25
C GLY A 291 15.67 5.94 -9.61
N PRO A 292 15.04 4.74 -9.69
CA PRO A 292 14.99 3.72 -8.64
C PRO A 292 16.40 3.22 -8.27
N THR A 293 16.54 2.53 -7.15
CA THR A 293 17.84 2.03 -6.68
C THR A 293 17.72 0.72 -5.92
N GLY A 294 18.87 0.07 -5.69
CA GLY A 294 18.97 -1.24 -5.05
C GLY A 294 18.96 -2.41 -6.05
N LYS A 295 19.64 -3.50 -5.66
CA LYS A 295 19.68 -4.79 -6.35
C LYS A 295 19.51 -6.01 -5.43
N VAL A 296 19.60 -5.82 -4.11
CA VAL A 296 19.65 -6.91 -3.10
C VAL A 296 18.32 -7.64 -2.97
N MET A 297 17.20 -6.93 -3.16
CA MET A 297 15.84 -7.44 -2.99
C MET A 297 15.15 -7.75 -4.33
N LEU A 298 15.89 -7.94 -5.43
CA LEU A 298 15.27 -8.32 -6.71
C LEU A 298 14.76 -9.76 -6.66
N MET A 299 13.64 -10.03 -7.32
CA MET A 299 13.04 -11.37 -7.36
C MET A 299 13.85 -12.31 -8.26
N PRO A 300 14.17 -13.55 -7.84
CA PRO A 300 14.97 -14.49 -8.63
C PRO A 300 14.13 -15.18 -9.73
N GLU A 301 13.62 -14.38 -10.68
CA GLU A 301 12.71 -14.82 -11.75
C GLU A 301 13.30 -15.91 -12.68
N ALA A 302 14.62 -16.15 -12.65
CA ALA A 302 15.28 -17.21 -13.43
C ALA A 302 15.17 -18.62 -12.84
N THR A 303 14.69 -18.76 -11.60
CA THR A 303 14.43 -20.05 -10.93
C THR A 303 12.98 -20.08 -10.44
N PRO A 304 12.00 -20.30 -11.33
CA PRO A 304 10.58 -20.14 -11.01
C PRO A 304 10.02 -21.27 -10.11
N ASP A 305 10.78 -22.35 -9.91
CA ASP A 305 10.51 -23.44 -8.97
C ASP A 305 11.07 -23.19 -7.56
N ALA A 306 11.80 -22.08 -7.34
CA ALA A 306 12.43 -21.77 -6.05
C ALA A 306 11.42 -21.26 -5.00
N ASP A 307 11.59 -21.73 -3.76
CA ASP A 307 10.80 -21.27 -2.63
C ASP A 307 11.26 -19.87 -2.16
N LEU A 308 10.31 -18.94 -2.08
CA LEU A 308 10.53 -17.55 -1.69
C LEU A 308 10.11 -17.33 -0.24
N ILE A 309 11.07 -17.35 0.69
CA ILE A 309 10.80 -17.06 2.11
C ILE A 309 10.98 -15.57 2.36
N MET A 310 9.86 -14.90 2.63
CA MET A 310 9.75 -13.45 2.73
C MET A 310 9.48 -13.03 4.17
N VAL A 311 10.52 -12.58 4.88
CA VAL A 311 10.39 -12.16 6.29
C VAL A 311 10.23 -10.64 6.36
N ALA A 312 9.11 -10.19 6.93
CA ALA A 312 8.71 -8.78 7.01
C ALA A 312 8.38 -8.35 8.45
N THR A 313 8.71 -7.10 8.79
CA THR A 313 8.14 -6.42 9.98
C THR A 313 7.63 -5.04 9.57
N GLY A 314 6.36 -4.75 9.89
CA GLY A 314 5.69 -3.52 9.47
C GLY A 314 5.89 -3.19 7.98
N THR A 315 6.37 -1.99 7.68
CA THR A 315 6.61 -1.50 6.30
C THR A 315 7.66 -2.30 5.51
N GLY A 316 8.41 -3.21 6.14
CA GLY A 316 9.26 -4.18 5.44
C GLY A 316 8.49 -5.15 4.53
N ILE A 317 7.16 -5.15 4.57
CA ILE A 317 6.27 -5.87 3.65
C ILE A 317 6.28 -5.31 2.21
N ALA A 318 6.69 -4.05 2.01
CA ALA A 318 6.58 -3.34 0.72
C ALA A 318 7.07 -4.14 -0.51
N PRO A 319 8.35 -4.60 -0.59
CA PRO A 319 8.83 -5.31 -1.77
C PRO A 319 8.05 -6.61 -2.04
N TYR A 320 7.57 -7.27 -0.98
CA TYR A 320 6.81 -8.51 -1.09
C TYR A 320 5.38 -8.28 -1.59
N ARG A 321 4.79 -7.08 -1.45
CA ARG A 321 3.53 -6.74 -2.15
C ARG A 321 3.74 -6.70 -3.66
N GLY A 322 4.86 -6.16 -4.12
CA GLY A 322 5.27 -6.24 -5.52
C GLY A 322 5.38 -7.70 -5.97
N PHE A 323 6.15 -8.53 -5.25
CA PHE A 323 6.31 -9.95 -5.58
C PHE A 323 4.96 -10.68 -5.66
N LEU A 324 4.13 -10.57 -4.61
CA LEU A 324 2.88 -11.32 -4.50
C LEU A 324 1.83 -10.86 -5.53
N ARG A 325 1.79 -9.58 -5.90
CA ARG A 325 0.99 -9.11 -7.03
C ARG A 325 1.49 -9.69 -8.35
N ARG A 326 2.80 -9.61 -8.62
CA ARG A 326 3.43 -10.11 -9.85
C ARG A 326 3.25 -11.61 -10.05
N LEU A 327 3.30 -12.39 -8.96
CA LEU A 327 3.21 -13.86 -8.99
C LEU A 327 1.77 -14.41 -8.95
N PHE A 328 0.80 -13.72 -8.30
CA PHE A 328 -0.52 -14.30 -8.03
C PHE A 328 -1.73 -13.44 -8.41
N VAL A 329 -1.53 -12.21 -8.90
CA VAL A 329 -2.64 -11.30 -9.26
C VAL A 329 -2.59 -10.96 -10.75
N GLU A 330 -1.43 -10.51 -11.23
CA GLU A 330 -1.23 -9.96 -12.57
C GLU A 330 -0.87 -11.04 -13.61
N GLN A 331 -1.32 -10.88 -14.86
CA GLN A 331 -1.00 -11.74 -16.00
C GLN A 331 0.46 -11.56 -16.47
N THR A 332 1.42 -11.93 -15.64
CA THR A 332 2.85 -11.82 -15.96
C THR A 332 3.45 -13.16 -16.43
N PRO A 333 4.51 -13.17 -17.24
CA PRO A 333 5.29 -14.38 -17.50
C PRO A 333 5.85 -15.01 -16.23
N ALA A 334 6.14 -14.20 -15.19
CA ALA A 334 6.58 -14.70 -13.89
C ALA A 334 5.47 -15.51 -13.17
N LYS A 335 4.21 -15.03 -13.17
CA LYS A 335 3.05 -15.82 -12.71
C LYS A 335 2.89 -17.11 -13.52
N ALA A 336 3.02 -17.02 -14.85
CA ALA A 336 2.84 -18.17 -15.73
C ALA A 336 3.92 -19.25 -15.56
N ALA A 337 5.12 -18.87 -15.10
CA ALA A 337 6.23 -19.79 -14.84
C ALA A 337 6.30 -20.30 -13.40
N PHE A 338 5.85 -19.52 -12.41
CA PHE A 338 6.10 -19.79 -10.99
C PHE A 338 5.40 -21.06 -10.49
N THR A 339 6.18 -21.94 -9.86
CA THR A 339 5.74 -23.25 -9.33
C THR A 339 6.25 -23.55 -7.91
N GLY A 340 7.10 -22.69 -7.35
CA GLY A 340 7.59 -22.80 -5.96
C GLY A 340 6.55 -22.41 -4.89
N LEU A 341 6.98 -22.40 -3.63
CA LEU A 341 6.19 -21.87 -2.51
C LEU A 341 6.63 -20.44 -2.15
N ALA A 342 5.70 -19.50 -2.21
CA ALA A 342 5.86 -18.16 -1.65
C ALA A 342 5.37 -18.14 -0.20
N TRP A 343 6.27 -17.95 0.78
CA TRP A 343 5.90 -17.89 2.20
C TRP A 343 6.18 -16.51 2.80
N LEU A 344 5.11 -15.76 3.10
CA LEU A 344 5.17 -14.49 3.81
C LEU A 344 5.08 -14.69 5.33
N VAL A 345 6.11 -14.26 6.07
CA VAL A 345 6.10 -14.18 7.53
C VAL A 345 6.07 -12.71 7.96
N LEU A 346 4.95 -12.25 8.51
CA LEU A 346 4.69 -10.83 8.80
C LEU A 346 4.57 -10.55 10.31
N GLY A 347 5.51 -9.78 10.85
CA GLY A 347 5.49 -9.28 12.23
C GLY A 347 4.85 -7.91 12.38
N VAL A 348 3.91 -7.80 13.32
CA VAL A 348 3.15 -6.58 13.66
C VAL A 348 2.99 -6.43 15.19
N PRO A 349 2.67 -5.23 15.70
CA PRO A 349 2.36 -5.06 17.13
C PRO A 349 0.97 -5.60 17.50
N VAL A 350 -0.06 -5.27 16.74
CA VAL A 350 -1.48 -5.63 16.97
C VAL A 350 -2.15 -6.05 15.67
N THR A 351 -3.29 -6.73 15.74
CA THR A 351 -4.11 -7.11 14.57
C THR A 351 -4.48 -5.88 13.72
N ASP A 352 -4.82 -4.75 14.35
CA ASP A 352 -5.06 -3.45 13.68
C ASP A 352 -3.85 -2.91 12.88
N SER A 353 -2.65 -3.46 13.08
CA SER A 353 -1.43 -3.09 12.34
C SER A 353 -1.08 -4.03 11.19
N LEU A 354 -1.95 -4.99 10.86
CA LEU A 354 -1.82 -5.80 9.65
C LEU A 354 -1.94 -4.91 8.41
N LEU A 355 -0.97 -5.05 7.50
CA LEU A 355 -0.89 -4.27 6.27
C LEU A 355 -1.36 -5.14 5.11
N TYR A 356 -2.33 -4.65 4.33
CA TYR A 356 -2.94 -5.35 3.19
C TYR A 356 -3.54 -6.75 3.52
N PRO A 357 -4.27 -6.93 4.65
CA PRO A 357 -4.75 -8.26 5.07
C PRO A 357 -5.66 -8.93 4.02
N ASP A 358 -6.48 -8.15 3.31
CA ASP A 358 -7.40 -8.64 2.29
C ASP A 358 -6.69 -9.15 1.03
N ASP A 359 -5.61 -8.48 0.60
CA ASP A 359 -4.74 -8.95 -0.50
C ASP A 359 -4.22 -10.36 -0.19
N TRP A 360 -3.71 -10.58 1.03
CA TRP A 360 -3.16 -11.87 1.46
C TRP A 360 -4.23 -12.94 1.61
N ALA A 361 -5.39 -12.61 2.16
CA ALA A 361 -6.52 -13.54 2.25
C ALA A 361 -7.02 -13.96 0.86
N ALA A 362 -7.10 -13.02 -0.09
CA ALA A 362 -7.50 -13.27 -1.46
C ALA A 362 -6.46 -14.08 -2.26
N ILE A 363 -5.16 -13.89 -2.00
CA ILE A 363 -4.10 -14.71 -2.62
C ILE A 363 -4.08 -16.12 -2.02
N ALA A 364 -4.12 -16.27 -0.68
CA ALA A 364 -4.12 -17.58 -0.01
C ALA A 364 -5.34 -18.43 -0.36
N LYS A 365 -6.52 -17.82 -0.49
CA LYS A 365 -7.74 -18.52 -0.93
C LYS A 365 -7.65 -19.04 -2.37
N ARG A 366 -6.90 -18.36 -3.24
CA ARG A 366 -6.75 -18.72 -4.67
C ARG A 366 -5.58 -19.67 -4.94
N ASN A 367 -4.52 -19.62 -4.13
CA ASN A 367 -3.26 -20.33 -4.35
C ASN A 367 -2.82 -21.13 -3.10
N PRO A 368 -3.66 -22.03 -2.54
CA PRO A 368 -3.39 -22.65 -1.24
C PRO A 368 -2.11 -23.49 -1.20
N ASP A 369 -1.69 -24.05 -2.33
CA ASP A 369 -0.49 -24.89 -2.44
C ASP A 369 0.79 -24.09 -2.72
N ASN A 370 0.66 -22.87 -3.28
CA ASN A 370 1.79 -22.04 -3.72
C ASN A 370 1.98 -20.73 -2.91
N PHE A 371 1.01 -20.32 -2.10
CA PHE A 371 1.15 -19.18 -1.18
C PHE A 371 0.76 -19.53 0.26
N ARG A 372 1.69 -19.28 1.18
CA ARG A 372 1.49 -19.39 2.62
C ARG A 372 1.71 -18.03 3.28
N ILE A 373 0.86 -17.69 4.26
CA ILE A 373 1.09 -16.56 5.17
C ILE A 373 1.20 -17.03 6.62
N THR A 374 1.95 -16.31 7.44
CA THR A 374 2.09 -16.56 8.88
C THR A 374 2.33 -15.24 9.60
N TYR A 375 1.47 -14.90 10.57
CA TYR A 375 1.55 -13.67 11.34
C TYR A 375 2.32 -13.86 12.65
N ALA A 376 2.93 -12.78 13.16
CA ALA A 376 3.49 -12.70 14.51
C ALA A 376 3.03 -11.39 15.16
N ILE A 377 2.05 -11.47 16.07
CA ILE A 377 1.34 -10.31 16.61
C ILE A 377 1.82 -10.00 18.03
N SER A 378 2.94 -9.26 18.12
CA SER A 378 3.80 -9.16 19.31
C SER A 378 3.20 -8.50 20.57
N ARG A 379 1.96 -8.00 20.56
CA ARG A 379 1.25 -7.55 21.78
C ARG A 379 0.05 -8.43 22.15
N GLU A 380 -0.41 -9.30 21.26
CA GLU A 380 -1.57 -10.17 21.43
C GLU A 380 -1.15 -11.64 21.63
N GLU A 381 -0.07 -12.06 20.95
CA GLU A 381 0.45 -13.42 20.96
C GLU A 381 1.68 -13.56 21.86
N LYS A 382 1.77 -14.71 22.54
CA LYS A 382 2.92 -15.12 23.35
C LYS A 382 3.54 -16.42 22.87
N THR A 383 4.84 -16.54 23.09
CA THR A 383 5.59 -17.80 22.98
C THR A 383 5.33 -18.72 24.18
N THR A 384 5.77 -19.98 24.11
CA THR A 384 5.60 -20.97 25.19
C THR A 384 6.31 -20.60 26.49
N ASP A 385 7.40 -19.84 26.41
CA ASP A 385 8.13 -19.23 27.53
C ASP A 385 7.58 -17.85 27.94
N GLY A 386 6.41 -17.46 27.44
CA GLY A 386 5.66 -16.27 27.87
C GLY A 386 6.16 -14.93 27.34
N ARG A 387 7.22 -14.92 26.51
CA ARG A 387 7.67 -13.71 25.78
C ARG A 387 6.65 -13.30 24.72
N LYS A 388 6.85 -12.11 24.15
CA LYS A 388 6.13 -11.63 22.97
C LYS A 388 6.50 -12.44 21.74
N MET A 389 5.50 -12.79 20.93
CA MET A 389 5.70 -13.46 19.63
C MET A 389 6.32 -12.52 18.61
N TYR A 390 7.46 -12.88 18.02
CA TYR A 390 8.05 -12.17 16.87
C TYR A 390 8.28 -13.12 15.68
N VAL A 391 8.74 -12.59 14.55
CA VAL A 391 8.91 -13.37 13.31
C VAL A 391 9.90 -14.53 13.47
N GLN A 392 10.97 -14.36 14.25
CA GLN A 392 11.92 -15.44 14.51
C GLN A 392 11.34 -16.57 15.37
N ASP A 393 10.30 -16.31 16.17
CA ASP A 393 9.58 -17.35 16.93
C ASP A 393 8.53 -18.09 16.06
N ARG A 394 8.29 -17.62 14.82
CA ARG A 394 7.42 -18.28 13.81
C ARG A 394 8.18 -19.04 12.73
N LEU A 395 9.47 -18.75 12.56
CA LEU A 395 10.35 -19.54 11.69
C LEU A 395 10.68 -20.88 12.38
N PRO A 396 10.92 -21.97 11.62
CA PRO A 396 11.46 -23.18 12.20
C PRO A 396 12.84 -22.89 12.83
N PRO A 397 13.22 -23.59 13.91
CA PRO A 397 14.59 -23.52 14.40
C PRO A 397 15.54 -23.93 13.27
N ALA A 398 16.67 -23.21 13.14
CA ALA A 398 17.66 -23.52 12.12
C ALA A 398 18.12 -24.98 12.27
N ALA A 399 17.96 -25.78 11.21
CA ALA A 399 18.49 -27.13 11.18
C ALA A 399 20.01 -27.05 11.37
N ALA A 400 20.54 -27.79 12.35
CA ALA A 400 21.96 -27.77 12.70
C ALA A 400 22.81 -28.55 11.68
N GLY A 401 22.87 -28.03 10.45
CA GLY A 401 23.79 -28.45 9.40
C GLY A 401 24.96 -27.46 9.22
N PRO A 402 26.14 -27.92 8.78
CA PRO A 402 27.21 -27.02 8.37
C PRO A 402 26.82 -26.26 7.09
N PHE A 403 27.33 -25.03 6.98
CA PHE A 403 27.33 -24.23 5.75
C PHE A 403 28.46 -24.65 4.81
#